data_AF-A0A8T3T8P7-F1
#
_entry.id   AF-A0A8T3T8P7-F1
#
_cell.length_a   1.000
_cell.length_b   1.000
_cell.length_c   1.000
_cell.angle_alpha   90.00
_cell.angle_beta   90.00
_cell.angle_gamma   90.00
#
_symmetry.space_group_name_H-M   'P 1'
#
loop_
_entity.id
_entity.type
_entity.pdbx_description
1 polymer ?
#
loop_
_entity_poly.entity_id
_entity_poly.type
_entity_poly.pdbx_seq_one_letter_code
_entity_poly.pdbx_strand_id
1 'polypeptide(L)'
;MDEQAVREHAQSHCDALVAGDVERASTELSEELRSNIGPLLAQLPLPLTEATVESVEQGGTAFIAVLRLVGESEEIRLQTRWKDRDGRPTIVEASRITEDTPDAGADDEEAEPDSTAG
;
A
#
# COMPACT_ATOMS: atom_id res chain seq x y z
N MET A 1 -6.01 2.64 20.02
CA MET A 1 -5.11 2.27 18.92
C MET A 1 -4.03 3.33 18.86
N ASP A 2 -2.78 2.87 18.92
CA ASP A 2 -1.60 3.70 19.12
C ASP A 2 -0.55 3.30 18.10
N GLU A 3 0.33 4.23 17.70
CA GLU A 3 1.35 3.99 16.67
C GLU A 3 2.18 2.73 16.93
N GLN A 4 2.55 2.49 18.19
CA GLN A 4 3.32 1.30 18.58
C GLN A 4 2.59 0.01 18.24
N ALA A 5 1.29 -0.11 18.57
CA ALA A 5 0.51 -1.29 18.26
C ALA A 5 0.41 -1.49 16.73
N VAL A 6 0.26 -0.41 15.96
CA VAL A 6 0.24 -0.49 14.49
C VAL A 6 1.57 -0.98 13.95
N ARG A 7 2.68 -0.43 14.46
CA ARG A 7 4.03 -0.81 14.04
C ARG A 7 4.31 -2.29 14.33
N GLU A 8 3.95 -2.78 15.52
CA GLU A 8 4.11 -4.18 15.89
C GLU A 8 3.30 -5.11 14.99
N HIS A 9 2.02 -4.78 14.74
CA HIS A 9 1.16 -5.57 13.87
C HIS A 9 1.59 -5.50 12.40
N ALA A 10 2.02 -4.33 11.92
CA ALA A 10 2.55 -4.16 10.57
C ALA A 10 3.85 -4.95 10.37
N GLN A 11 4.73 -4.97 11.38
CA GLN A 11 5.96 -5.77 11.33
C GLN A 11 5.66 -7.27 11.32
N SER A 12 4.71 -7.72 12.14
CA SER A 12 4.22 -9.11 12.13
C SER A 12 3.61 -9.50 10.77
N HIS A 13 2.88 -8.58 10.12
CA HIS A 13 2.37 -8.76 8.77
C HIS A 13 3.50 -8.87 7.74
N CYS A 14 4.53 -8.02 7.82
CA CYS A 14 5.73 -8.11 6.97
C CYS A 14 6.45 -9.46 7.12
N ASP A 15 6.67 -9.92 8.35
CA ASP A 15 7.32 -11.21 8.63
C ASP A 15 6.54 -12.37 7.99
N ALA A 16 5.22 -12.37 8.12
CA ALA A 16 4.35 -13.37 7.49
C ALA A 16 4.42 -13.33 5.96
N LEU A 17 4.49 -12.14 5.35
CA LEU A 17 4.64 -12.01 3.89
C LEU A 17 5.98 -12.54 3.39
N VAL A 18 7.09 -12.29 4.11
CA VAL A 18 8.43 -12.81 3.77
C VAL A 18 8.50 -14.32 3.94
N ALA A 19 7.83 -14.87 4.96
CA ALA A 19 7.70 -16.31 5.15
C ALA A 19 6.81 -16.99 4.08
N GLY A 20 6.07 -16.21 3.28
CA GLY A 20 5.07 -16.72 2.34
C GLY A 20 3.78 -17.21 3.02
N ASP A 21 3.59 -16.88 4.30
CA ASP A 21 2.41 -17.23 5.11
C ASP A 21 1.25 -16.26 4.83
N VAL A 22 0.69 -16.36 3.63
CA VAL A 22 -0.42 -15.48 3.18
C VAL A 22 -1.64 -15.61 4.08
N GLU A 23 -1.93 -16.80 4.63
CA GLU A 23 -3.03 -16.98 5.59
C GLU A 23 -2.83 -16.16 6.87
N ARG A 24 -1.59 -16.13 7.38
CA ARG A 24 -1.24 -15.36 8.58
C ARG A 24 -1.30 -13.87 8.29
N ALA A 25 -0.72 -13.43 7.17
CA ALA A 25 -0.80 -12.05 6.71
C ALA A 25 -2.26 -11.59 6.54
N SER A 26 -3.12 -12.48 6.04
CA SER A 26 -4.54 -12.18 5.80
C SER A 26 -5.38 -12.05 7.07
N THR A 27 -4.88 -12.51 8.21
CA THR A 27 -5.59 -12.39 9.50
C THR A 27 -5.70 -10.94 9.96
N GLU A 28 -4.70 -10.11 9.63
CA GLU A 28 -4.66 -8.69 9.96
C GLU A 28 -5.54 -7.84 9.03
N LEU A 29 -6.02 -8.43 7.93
CA LEU A 29 -6.87 -7.76 6.94
C LEU A 29 -8.35 -7.85 7.32
N SER A 30 -9.07 -6.79 7.00
CA SER A 30 -10.53 -6.77 7.02
C SER A 30 -11.10 -7.73 5.98
N GLU A 31 -12.31 -8.24 6.22
CA GLU A 31 -13.00 -9.15 5.29
C GLU A 31 -13.13 -8.57 3.88
N GLU A 32 -13.40 -7.26 3.78
CA GLU A 32 -13.50 -6.51 2.53
C GLU A 32 -12.19 -6.55 1.72
N LEU A 33 -11.06 -6.37 2.40
CA LEU A 33 -9.74 -6.38 1.80
C LEU A 33 -9.28 -7.81 1.48
N ARG A 34 -9.61 -8.80 2.33
CA ARG A 34 -9.38 -10.23 2.04
C ARG A 34 -10.09 -10.67 0.76
N SER A 35 -11.31 -10.17 0.52
CA SER A 35 -12.05 -10.49 -0.71
C SER A 35 -11.36 -9.94 -1.96
N ASN A 36 -10.64 -8.82 -1.84
CA ASN A 36 -9.92 -8.16 -2.92
C ASN A 36 -8.39 -8.34 -2.86
N ILE A 37 -7.88 -9.33 -2.11
CA ILE A 37 -6.43 -9.53 -1.98
C ILE A 37 -5.78 -10.12 -3.23
N GLY A 38 -6.52 -10.89 -4.03
CA GLY A 38 -6.03 -11.48 -5.28
C GLY A 38 -5.34 -10.47 -6.20
N PRO A 39 -5.99 -9.36 -6.61
CA PRO A 39 -5.36 -8.34 -7.43
C PRO A 39 -4.21 -7.59 -6.73
N LEU A 40 -4.18 -7.57 -5.39
CA LEU A 40 -3.04 -6.99 -4.66
C LEU A 40 -1.82 -7.92 -4.73
N LEU A 41 -2.01 -9.23 -4.48
CA LEU A 41 -0.96 -10.25 -4.58
C LEU A 41 -0.36 -10.32 -5.99
N ALA A 42 -1.19 -10.17 -7.03
CA ALA A 42 -0.72 -10.14 -8.41
C ALA A 42 0.20 -8.95 -8.74
N GLN A 43 0.19 -7.90 -7.90
CA GLN A 43 1.05 -6.72 -8.04
C GLN A 43 2.25 -6.75 -7.08
N LEU A 44 2.31 -7.72 -6.17
CA LEU A 44 3.45 -7.86 -5.26
C LEU A 44 4.64 -8.50 -5.99
N PRO A 45 5.88 -8.10 -5.65
CA PRO A 45 7.08 -8.68 -6.21
C PRO A 45 7.36 -10.04 -5.54
N LEU A 46 6.58 -11.05 -5.92
CA LEU A 46 6.74 -12.40 -5.39
C LEU A 46 7.80 -13.20 -6.18
N PRO A 47 8.68 -13.96 -5.50
CA PRO A 47 8.74 -14.14 -4.04
C PRO A 47 9.35 -12.91 -3.33
N LEU A 48 8.77 -12.59 -2.17
CA LEU A 48 9.27 -11.51 -1.32
C LEU A 48 10.54 -11.96 -0.60
N THR A 49 11.60 -11.18 -0.69
CA THR A 49 12.88 -11.44 -0.02
C THR A 49 13.03 -10.62 1.27
N GLU A 50 12.46 -9.42 1.31
CA GLU A 50 12.52 -8.53 2.47
C GLU A 50 11.23 -7.71 2.61
N ALA A 51 10.76 -7.51 3.83
CA ALA A 51 9.63 -6.63 4.13
C ALA A 51 9.93 -5.82 5.38
N THR A 52 9.86 -4.51 5.29
CA THR A 52 10.13 -3.60 6.41
C THR A 52 9.09 -2.50 6.52
N VAL A 53 8.83 -2.05 7.75
CA VAL A 53 7.96 -0.90 7.99
C VAL A 53 8.82 0.36 7.85
N GLU A 54 8.57 1.16 6.81
CA GLU A 54 9.29 2.43 6.59
C GLU A 54 8.82 3.48 7.60
N SER A 55 7.51 3.72 7.63
CA SER A 55 6.90 4.78 8.43
C SER A 55 5.50 4.40 8.87
N VAL A 56 5.09 4.90 10.03
CA VAL A 56 3.71 4.81 10.52
C VAL A 56 3.29 6.22 10.91
N GLU A 57 2.23 6.72 10.30
CA GLU A 57 1.70 8.06 10.54
C GLU A 57 0.23 8.01 10.92
N GLN A 58 -0.21 8.92 11.78
CA GLN A 58 -1.61 9.01 12.15
C GLN A 58 -2.38 9.88 11.13
N GLY A 59 -3.15 9.23 10.27
CA GLY A 59 -4.04 9.85 9.29
C GLY A 59 -5.45 10.07 9.84
N GLY A 60 -5.62 11.08 10.70
CA GLY A 60 -6.91 11.46 11.27
C GLY A 60 -7.47 10.40 12.23
N THR A 61 -8.45 9.61 11.77
CA THR A 61 -9.09 8.53 12.55
C THR A 61 -8.52 7.14 12.26
N ALA A 62 -7.54 7.05 11.37
CA ALA A 62 -6.84 5.83 10.98
C ALA A 62 -5.33 6.05 11.10
N PHE A 63 -4.58 4.95 11.07
CA PHE A 63 -3.13 5.00 10.95
C PHE A 63 -2.74 4.53 9.55
N ILE A 64 -1.73 5.16 8.97
CA ILE A 64 -1.19 4.85 7.67
C ILE A 64 0.22 4.31 7.88
N ALA A 65 0.46 3.05 7.52
CA ALA A 65 1.78 2.46 7.56
C ALA A 65 2.29 2.24 6.13
N VAL A 66 3.48 2.75 5.84
CA VAL A 66 4.20 2.50 4.60
C VAL A 66 5.14 1.33 4.82
N LEU A 67 4.94 0.27 4.02
CA LEU A 67 5.72 -0.94 4.04
C LEU A 67 6.59 -0.97 2.79
N ARG A 68 7.89 -1.22 2.95
CA ARG A 68 8.80 -1.48 1.84
C ARG A 68 8.89 -2.98 1.65
N LEU A 69 8.53 -3.44 0.46
CA LEU A 69 8.53 -4.84 0.07
C LEU A 69 9.56 -5.01 -1.05
N VAL A 70 10.57 -5.82 -0.79
CA VAL A 70 11.61 -6.16 -1.76
C VAL A 70 11.37 -7.58 -2.22
N GLY A 71 11.22 -7.77 -3.53
CA GLY A 71 11.25 -9.09 -4.14
C GLY A 71 12.55 -9.34 -4.87
N GLU A 72 12.65 -10.48 -5.54
CA GLU A 72 13.83 -10.80 -6.36
C GLU A 72 14.01 -9.87 -7.57
N SER A 73 12.90 -9.39 -8.16
CA SER A 73 12.94 -8.63 -9.42
C SER A 73 12.76 -7.13 -9.25
N GLU A 74 11.95 -6.71 -8.28
CA GLU A 74 11.63 -5.30 -8.05
C GLU A 74 11.36 -5.04 -6.57
N GLU A 75 11.46 -3.77 -6.19
CA GLU A 75 11.06 -3.24 -4.90
C GLU A 75 9.80 -2.39 -5.09
N ILE A 76 8.84 -2.56 -4.18
CA ILE A 76 7.63 -1.74 -4.15
C ILE A 76 7.41 -1.18 -2.75
N ARG A 77 6.74 -0.03 -2.68
CA ARG A 77 6.20 0.50 -1.44
C ARG A 77 4.70 0.26 -1.40
N LEU A 78 4.22 -0.25 -0.28
CA LEU A 78 2.81 -0.53 -0.03
C LEU A 78 2.32 0.37 1.11
N GLN A 79 1.34 1.21 0.81
CA GLN A 79 0.63 1.97 1.83
C GLN A 79 -0.52 1.14 2.38
N THR A 80 -0.57 0.97 3.69
CA THR A 80 -1.65 0.25 4.37
C THR A 80 -2.36 1.18 5.35
N ARG A 81 -3.69 1.15 5.31
CA ARG A 81 -4.54 1.90 6.22
C ARG A 81 -5.06 0.98 7.31
N TRP A 82 -4.76 1.33 8.53
CA TRP A 82 -5.13 0.62 9.74
C TRP A 82 -6.22 1.37 10.47
N LYS A 83 -7.26 0.66 10.89
CA LYS A 83 -8.34 1.20 11.69
C LYS A 83 -8.58 0.30 12.90
N ASP A 84 -9.01 0.92 13.98
CA ASP A 84 -9.51 0.18 15.14
C ASP A 84 -10.82 -0.52 14.74
N ARG A 85 -10.80 -1.86 14.79
CA ARG A 85 -11.99 -2.71 14.68
C ARG A 85 -11.98 -3.61 15.90
N ASP A 86 -13.02 -3.50 16.72
CA ASP A 86 -13.18 -4.32 17.92
C ASP A 86 -11.96 -4.27 18.87
N GLY A 87 -11.29 -3.11 18.95
CA GLY A 87 -10.09 -2.90 19.77
C GLY A 87 -8.82 -3.54 19.22
N ARG A 88 -8.82 -3.99 17.96
CA ARG A 88 -7.62 -4.48 17.26
C ARG A 88 -7.27 -3.64 16.03
N PRO A 89 -5.98 -3.34 15.82
CA PRO A 89 -5.53 -2.69 14.59
C PRO A 89 -5.79 -3.65 13.42
N THR A 90 -6.66 -3.23 12.49
CA THR A 90 -7.03 -4.04 11.33
C THR A 90 -6.76 -3.24 10.06
N ILE A 91 -6.14 -3.85 9.07
CA ILE A 91 -5.90 -3.25 7.77
C ILE A 91 -7.24 -3.21 7.03
N VAL A 92 -7.74 -2.01 6.77
CA VAL A 92 -8.98 -1.77 6.02
C VAL A 92 -8.71 -1.51 4.54
N GLU A 93 -7.50 -1.06 4.20
CA GLU A 93 -7.13 -0.69 2.84
C GLU A 93 -5.62 -0.93 2.64
N ALA A 94 -5.24 -1.37 1.45
CA ALA A 94 -3.84 -1.52 1.05
C ALA A 94 -3.69 -1.14 -0.42
N SER A 95 -2.76 -0.23 -0.70
CA SER A 95 -2.54 0.33 -2.03
C SER A 95 -1.04 0.43 -2.30
N ARG A 96 -0.61 -0.04 -3.48
CA ARG A 96 0.77 0.17 -3.95
C ARG A 96 0.99 1.67 -4.13
N ILE A 97 2.05 2.19 -3.52
CA ILE A 97 2.56 3.51 -3.85
C ILE A 97 3.39 3.32 -5.12
N THR A 98 2.81 3.63 -6.26
CA THR A 98 3.60 3.98 -7.43
C THR A 98 4.13 5.38 -7.18
N GLU A 99 5.44 5.57 -7.26
CA GLU A 99 6.01 6.91 -7.47
C GLU A 99 5.55 7.35 -8.86
N ASP A 100 4.28 7.75 -8.95
CA ASP A 100 3.75 8.48 -10.09
C ASP A 100 4.54 9.78 -10.09
N THR A 101 5.53 9.84 -10.98
CA THR A 101 6.01 11.13 -11.48
C THR A 101 4.74 11.89 -11.83
N PRO A 102 4.50 13.06 -11.22
CA PRO A 102 3.18 13.67 -11.17
C PRO A 102 2.55 13.63 -12.55
N ASP A 103 1.41 12.95 -12.67
CA ASP A 103 0.31 13.28 -13.57
C ASP A 103 0.77 14.20 -14.70
N ALA A 104 1.53 13.63 -15.64
CA ALA A 104 1.58 14.18 -16.97
C ALA A 104 0.20 13.86 -17.54
N GLY A 105 -0.77 14.72 -17.21
CA GLY A 105 -1.97 14.95 -18.00
C GLY A 105 -1.55 15.36 -19.40
N ALA A 106 -1.00 14.41 -20.15
CA ALA A 106 -0.95 14.39 -21.59
C ALA A 106 -2.28 13.79 -22.02
N ASP A 107 -3.30 14.65 -22.07
CA ASP A 107 -4.31 14.69 -23.12
C ASP A 107 -5.28 15.84 -22.82
N ASP A 108 -4.90 17.04 -23.26
CA ASP A 108 -5.79 17.83 -24.12
C ASP A 108 -4.90 18.72 -24.99
N GLU A 109 -4.48 18.11 -26.11
CA GLU A 109 -3.99 18.84 -27.27
C GLU A 109 -5.19 19.52 -27.94
N GLU A 110 -5.40 20.81 -27.67
CA GLU A 110 -5.93 21.71 -28.68
C GLU A 110 -5.24 23.09 -28.57
N ALA A 111 -3.99 23.10 -29.00
CA ALA A 111 -3.36 24.33 -29.45
C ALA A 111 -3.93 24.69 -30.83
N GLU A 112 -5.03 25.46 -30.88
CA GLU A 112 -5.34 26.22 -32.09
C GLU A 112 -4.41 27.44 -32.15
N PRO A 113 -3.52 27.55 -33.16
CA PRO A 113 -2.67 28.72 -33.32
C PRO A 113 -3.50 29.92 -33.79
N ASP A 114 -3.42 31.00 -33.02
CA ASP A 114 -3.72 32.36 -33.46
C ASP A 114 -2.90 32.67 -34.73
N SER A 115 -3.55 32.62 -35.89
CA SER A 115 -3.04 33.25 -37.11
C SER A 115 -3.74 34.58 -37.29
N THR A 116 -3.08 35.58 -36.73
CA THR A 116 -3.22 37.01 -37.03
C THR A 116 -3.15 37.33 -38.54
N ALA A 117 -3.96 38.33 -38.92
CA ALA A 117 -3.75 39.37 -39.93
C ALA A 117 -3.65 39.01 -41.44
N GLY A 118 -4.63 39.55 -42.17
CA GLY A 118 -4.56 39.99 -43.56
C GLY A 118 -5.55 41.12 -43.79
#